data_AF-A0A2N5HA12-F1
#
_entry.id   AF-A0A2N5HA12-F1
#
_cell.length_a   1.000
_cell.length_b   1.000
_cell.length_c   1.000
_cell.angle_alpha   90.00
_cell.angle_beta   90.00
_cell.angle_gamma   90.00
#
_symmetry.space_group_name_H-M   'P 1'
#
loop_
_entity.id
_entity.type
_entity.pdbx_description
1 polymer ?
#
loop_
_entity_poly.entity_id
_entity_poly.type
_entity_poly.pdbx_seq_one_letter_code
_entity_poly.pdbx_strand_id
1 'polypeptide(L)'
;MLQVNRSPIEVMDVTLKYIGFDLKGAIQGSKHILGKIHMCPIIVNPYKSICLFPYKSTRKEDCVWFNPEHIVKSKAHRFKTEVELSNGVSIIIDLKRFYLINKIQAALQLKKIASERGNHPHSLSDYLALEKVKPITKLKEGKYNFQSLVEFNG
;
A
#
# COMPACT_ATOMS: atom_id res chain seq x y z
N MET A 1 -0.21 28.51 -2.19
CA MET A 1 -0.07 27.35 -1.29
C MET A 1 -1.29 27.34 -0.39
N LEU A 2 -2.07 26.26 -0.35
CA LEU A 2 -3.16 26.10 0.62
C LEU A 2 -2.55 25.66 1.94
N GLN A 3 -2.51 26.54 2.93
CA GLN A 3 -2.05 26.24 4.27
C GLN A 3 -3.25 25.74 5.09
N VAL A 4 -3.20 24.47 5.51
CA VAL A 4 -4.27 23.84 6.30
C VAL A 4 -3.78 23.73 7.74
N ASN A 5 -4.51 24.29 8.71
CA ASN A 5 -4.24 24.14 10.15
C ASN A 5 -4.63 22.75 10.67
N ARG A 6 -4.13 21.69 10.02
CA ARG A 6 -4.40 20.29 10.36
C ARG A 6 -3.14 19.47 10.15
N SER A 7 -2.91 18.49 11.00
CA SER A 7 -1.84 17.52 10.83
C SER A 7 -2.03 16.70 9.54
N PRO A 8 -0.95 16.14 8.96
CA PRO A 8 -1.07 15.29 7.77
C PRO A 8 -2.06 14.13 7.93
N ILE A 9 -2.15 13.54 9.14
CA ILE A 9 -3.12 12.48 9.46
C ILE A 9 -4.56 12.99 9.37
N GLU A 10 -4.85 14.16 9.93
CA GLU A 10 -6.21 14.72 9.91
C GLU A 10 -6.65 15.09 8.50
N VAL A 11 -5.74 15.62 7.69
CA VAL A 11 -6.03 15.91 6.27
C VAL A 11 -6.38 14.62 5.51
N MET A 12 -5.62 13.55 5.74
CA MET A 12 -5.87 12.24 5.13
C MET A 12 -7.20 11.63 5.59
N ASP A 13 -7.48 11.70 6.89
CA ASP A 13 -8.71 11.18 7.48
C ASP A 13 -9.95 11.92 6.96
N VAL A 14 -9.90 13.25 6.89
CA VAL A 14 -10.98 14.06 6.32
C VAL A 14 -11.19 13.77 4.84
N THR A 15 -10.11 13.58 4.09
CA THR A 15 -10.17 13.23 2.65
C THR A 15 -10.86 11.88 2.44
N LEU A 16 -10.51 10.88 3.24
CA LEU A 16 -11.14 9.56 3.19
C LEU A 16 -12.60 9.62 3.61
N LYS A 17 -12.93 10.33 4.69
CA LYS A 17 -14.31 10.48 5.17
C LYS A 17 -15.21 11.15 4.14
N TYR A 18 -14.69 12.14 3.41
CA TYR A 18 -15.44 12.83 2.35
C TYR A 18 -15.93 11.88 1.26
N ILE A 19 -15.16 10.83 0.94
CA ILE A 19 -15.54 9.82 -0.06
C ILE A 19 -16.14 8.54 0.56
N GLY A 20 -16.49 8.57 1.85
CA GLY A 20 -17.14 7.45 2.54
C GLY A 20 -16.21 6.37 3.10
N PHE A 21 -14.92 6.67 3.27
CA PHE A 21 -13.91 5.75 3.81
C PHE A 21 -13.37 6.23 5.17
N ASP A 22 -12.67 5.34 5.88
CA ASP A 22 -12.04 5.64 7.17
C ASP A 22 -10.54 5.33 7.11
N LEU A 23 -9.71 6.21 7.69
CA LEU A 23 -8.25 6.07 7.69
C LEU A 23 -7.78 4.80 8.40
N LYS A 24 -8.38 4.46 9.54
CA LYS A 24 -8.02 3.24 10.28
C LYS A 24 -8.39 2.01 9.46
N GLY A 25 -9.57 1.98 8.83
CA GLY A 25 -9.98 0.94 7.90
C GLY A 25 -9.00 0.77 6.74
N ALA A 26 -8.62 1.87 6.09
CA ALA A 26 -7.65 1.86 4.98
C ALA A 26 -6.28 1.30 5.39
N ILE A 27 -5.78 1.68 6.57
CA ILE A 27 -4.53 1.14 7.13
C ILE A 27 -4.64 -0.36 7.40
N GLN A 28 -5.75 -0.81 8.00
CA GLN A 28 -5.93 -2.22 8.34
C GLN A 28 -6.09 -3.09 7.09
N GLY A 29 -6.88 -2.65 6.11
CA GLY A 29 -7.00 -3.33 4.83
C GLY A 29 -5.66 -3.45 4.10
N SER A 30 -4.85 -2.39 4.14
CA SER A 30 -3.52 -2.39 3.53
C SER A 30 -2.56 -3.37 4.22
N LYS A 31 -2.62 -3.49 5.56
CA LYS A 31 -1.88 -4.52 6.31
C LYS A 31 -2.38 -5.94 6.03
N HIS A 32 -3.68 -6.12 5.80
CA HIS A 32 -4.22 -7.42 5.40
C HIS A 32 -3.71 -7.86 4.04
N ILE A 33 -3.56 -6.91 3.10
CA ILE A 33 -3.04 -7.16 1.76
C ILE A 33 -1.53 -7.39 1.75
N LEU A 34 -0.76 -6.54 2.44
CA LEU A 34 0.71 -6.55 2.39
C LEU A 34 1.37 -7.33 3.53
N GLY A 35 0.61 -7.78 4.54
CA GLY A 35 1.14 -8.40 5.74
C GLY A 35 1.71 -7.40 6.75
N LYS A 36 2.68 -7.86 7.57
CA LYS A 36 3.32 -7.05 8.63
C LYS A 36 4.26 -6.00 8.03
N ILE A 37 3.71 -4.83 7.72
CA ILE A 37 4.46 -3.67 7.23
C ILE A 37 4.30 -2.46 8.17
N HIS A 38 5.42 -1.81 8.47
CA HIS A 38 5.44 -0.52 9.19
C HIS A 38 5.29 0.63 8.18
N MET A 39 4.61 1.72 8.59
CA MET A 39 4.37 2.89 7.72
C MET A 39 3.70 2.48 6.40
N CYS A 40 2.58 1.78 6.54
CA CYS A 40 1.86 1.14 5.45
C CYS A 40 1.38 2.18 4.42
N PRO A 41 1.52 1.91 3.11
CA PRO A 41 0.78 2.65 2.08
C PRO A 41 -0.73 2.48 2.29
N ILE A 42 -1.53 3.40 1.78
CA ILE A 42 -2.99 3.31 1.81
C ILE A 42 -3.61 3.73 0.49
N ILE A 43 -4.74 3.12 0.15
CA ILE A 43 -5.61 3.58 -0.94
C ILE A 43 -6.44 4.74 -0.42
N VAL A 44 -6.20 5.95 -0.96
CA VAL A 44 -6.90 7.18 -0.57
C VAL A 44 -8.14 7.42 -1.41
N ASN A 45 -8.13 6.96 -2.66
CA ASN A 45 -9.31 7.01 -3.51
C ASN A 45 -9.35 5.73 -4.36
N PRO A 46 -10.21 4.75 -4.03
CA PRO A 46 -10.27 3.50 -4.78
C PRO A 46 -10.79 3.70 -6.21
N TYR A 47 -11.75 4.62 -6.42
CA TYR A 47 -12.32 4.91 -7.74
C TYR A 47 -11.29 5.45 -8.73
N LYS A 48 -10.34 6.25 -8.24
CA LYS A 48 -9.21 6.78 -9.03
C LYS A 48 -7.92 5.98 -8.83
N SER A 49 -7.99 4.88 -8.07
CA SER A 49 -6.85 4.06 -7.65
C SER A 49 -5.65 4.87 -7.12
N ILE A 50 -5.92 5.95 -6.38
CA ILE A 50 -4.90 6.79 -5.77
C ILE A 50 -4.36 6.07 -4.53
N CYS A 51 -3.10 5.67 -4.59
CA CYS A 51 -2.35 5.07 -3.49
C CYS A 51 -1.34 6.08 -2.98
N LEU A 52 -1.28 6.32 -1.66
CA LEU A 52 -0.27 7.17 -1.05
C LEU A 52 0.54 6.37 -0.02
N PHE A 53 1.82 6.72 0.15
CA PHE A 53 2.67 6.13 1.17
C PHE A 53 3.49 7.19 1.91
N PRO A 54 3.71 7.03 3.22
CA PRO A 54 4.52 7.96 3.99
C PRO A 54 6.01 7.56 3.96
N TYR A 55 6.90 8.53 3.79
CA TYR A 55 8.35 8.25 3.82
C TYR A 55 8.90 8.08 5.24
N LYS A 56 8.22 8.61 6.25
CA LYS A 56 8.54 8.45 7.68
C LYS A 56 7.27 8.27 8.52
N SER A 57 7.41 8.23 9.85
CA SER A 57 6.27 8.05 10.75
C SER A 57 5.23 9.15 10.55
N THR A 58 3.97 8.74 10.40
CA THR A 58 2.81 9.63 10.22
C THR A 58 2.52 10.51 11.44
N ARG A 59 3.10 10.16 12.60
CA ARG A 59 3.03 10.96 13.84
C ARG A 59 3.96 12.18 13.81
N LYS A 60 4.89 12.26 12.86
CA LYS A 60 5.76 13.43 12.71
C LYS A 60 5.06 14.50 11.88
N GLU A 61 5.13 15.75 12.33
CA GLU A 61 4.48 16.90 11.68
C GLU A 61 5.02 17.13 10.26
N ASP A 62 6.29 16.83 10.04
CA ASP A 62 6.99 16.99 8.76
C ASP A 62 6.86 15.75 7.85
N CYS A 63 5.92 14.85 8.14
CA CYS A 63 5.66 13.66 7.34
C CYS A 63 5.02 14.00 5.99
N VAL A 64 5.72 13.65 4.90
CA VAL A 64 5.21 13.77 3.54
C VAL A 64 4.67 12.42 3.07
N TRP A 65 3.54 12.47 2.39
CA TRP A 65 2.95 11.34 1.69
C TRP A 65 3.19 11.48 0.20
N PHE A 66 3.67 10.42 -0.43
CA PHE A 66 3.94 10.38 -1.85
C PHE A 66 2.93 9.50 -2.56
N ASN A 67 2.51 9.92 -3.76
CA ASN A 67 1.90 9.02 -4.72
C ASN A 67 3.03 8.34 -5.52
N PRO A 68 3.14 6.99 -5.53
CA PRO A 68 4.22 6.31 -6.23
C PRO A 68 4.22 6.58 -7.74
N GLU A 69 3.07 6.88 -8.35
CA GLU A 69 2.94 7.14 -9.79
C GLU A 69 3.45 8.53 -10.19
N HIS A 70 3.51 9.46 -9.25
CA HIS A 70 4.01 10.80 -9.49
C HIS A 70 5.50 10.95 -9.15
N ILE A 71 6.18 9.88 -8.74
CA ILE A 71 7.64 9.87 -8.59
C ILE A 71 8.26 9.52 -9.93
N VAL A 72 8.92 10.49 -10.55
CA VAL A 72 9.57 10.33 -11.85
C VAL A 72 10.95 9.69 -11.67
N LYS A 73 11.75 10.24 -10.75
CA LYS A 73 13.11 9.77 -10.46
C LYS A 73 13.41 9.88 -8.97
N SER A 74 14.25 8.98 -8.49
CA SER A 74 14.90 9.12 -7.17
C SER A 74 16.40 8.95 -7.33
N LYS A 75 17.17 9.86 -6.73
CA LYS A 75 18.63 9.87 -6.78
C LYS A 75 19.21 9.94 -5.37
N ALA A 76 20.32 9.25 -5.15
CA ALA A 76 21.03 9.35 -3.88
C ALA A 76 21.61 10.76 -3.74
N HIS A 77 21.42 11.37 -2.57
CA HIS A 77 21.93 12.70 -2.26
C HIS A 77 22.62 12.64 -0.90
N ARG A 78 23.92 12.28 -0.89
CA ARG A 78 24.66 11.96 0.35
C ARG A 78 23.95 10.85 1.14
N PHE A 79 23.57 11.11 2.39
CA PHE A 79 22.79 10.20 3.25
C PHE A 79 21.26 10.33 3.07
N LYS A 80 20.83 11.17 2.14
CA LYS A 80 19.44 11.51 1.84
C LYS A 80 19.06 11.05 0.43
N THR A 81 17.82 11.29 0.03
CA THR A 81 17.33 11.02 -1.32
C THR A 81 16.68 12.27 -1.89
N GLU A 82 17.05 12.62 -3.11
CA GLU A 82 16.33 13.59 -3.92
C GLU A 82 15.24 12.85 -4.72
N VAL A 83 14.01 13.33 -4.63
CA VAL A 83 12.83 12.77 -5.27
C VAL A 83 12.26 13.80 -6.23
N GLU A 84 12.29 13.49 -7.52
CA GLU A 84 11.74 14.31 -8.60
C GLU A 84 10.29 13.89 -8.85
N LEU A 85 9.36 14.85 -8.77
CA LEU A 85 7.93 14.63 -8.95
C LEU A 85 7.47 15.04 -10.35
N SER A 86 6.37 14.45 -10.81
CA SER A 86 5.81 14.68 -12.16
C SER A 86 5.39 16.13 -12.45
N ASN A 87 5.28 16.98 -11.43
CA ASN A 87 5.03 18.42 -11.57
C ASN A 87 6.32 19.25 -11.74
N GLY A 88 7.48 18.60 -11.91
CA GLY A 88 8.79 19.25 -12.06
C GLY A 88 9.43 19.70 -10.74
N VAL A 89 8.77 19.45 -9.59
CA VAL A 89 9.32 19.79 -8.27
C VAL A 89 10.19 18.65 -7.75
N SER A 90 11.36 18.99 -7.20
CA SER A 90 12.22 18.05 -6.46
C SER A 90 12.16 18.32 -4.95
N ILE A 91 12.11 17.24 -4.15
CA ILE A 91 12.20 17.30 -2.68
C ILE A 91 13.36 16.41 -2.21
N ILE A 92 14.13 16.92 -1.25
CA ILE A 92 15.14 16.13 -0.54
C ILE A 92 14.54 15.57 0.74
N ILE A 93 14.50 14.24 0.87
CA ILE A 93 14.00 13.55 2.06
C ILE A 93 15.14 12.90 2.85
N ASP A 94 14.98 12.89 4.18
CA ASP A 94 15.91 12.22 5.09
C ASP A 94 15.64 10.70 5.16
N LEU A 95 15.93 10.04 4.05
CA LEU A 95 15.79 8.59 3.88
C LEU A 95 16.78 8.13 2.82
N LYS A 96 17.46 7.00 3.04
CA LYS A 96 18.31 6.40 2.00
C LYS A 96 17.45 5.88 0.85
N ARG A 97 17.96 6.03 -0.39
CA ARG A 97 17.23 5.69 -1.62
C ARG A 97 16.69 4.27 -1.62
N PHE A 98 17.45 3.31 -1.10
CA PHE A 98 17.03 1.91 -0.98
C PHE A 98 15.70 1.76 -0.21
N TYR A 99 15.57 2.40 0.95
CA TYR A 99 14.35 2.33 1.74
C TYR A 99 13.18 3.05 1.06
N LEU A 100 13.44 4.12 0.30
CA LEU A 100 12.41 4.77 -0.50
C LEU A 100 11.87 3.83 -1.58
N ILE A 101 12.76 3.14 -2.32
CA ILE A 101 12.37 2.18 -3.35
C ILE A 101 11.48 1.08 -2.77
N ASN A 102 11.83 0.51 -1.62
CA ASN A 102 11.01 -0.51 -0.97
C ASN A 102 9.60 0.02 -0.63
N LYS A 103 9.49 1.28 -0.19
CA LYS A 103 8.20 1.92 0.08
C LYS A 103 7.38 2.15 -1.19
N ILE A 104 8.02 2.57 -2.28
CA ILE A 104 7.38 2.72 -3.60
C ILE A 104 6.85 1.36 -4.06
N GLN A 105 7.67 0.32 -3.99
CA GLN A 105 7.28 -1.04 -4.39
C GLN A 105 6.10 -1.56 -3.57
N ALA A 106 6.12 -1.40 -2.25
CA ALA A 106 5.00 -1.78 -1.40
C ALA A 106 3.70 -1.02 -1.77
N ALA A 107 3.80 0.27 -2.08
CA ALA A 107 2.66 1.09 -2.50
C ALA A 107 2.08 0.64 -3.87
N LEU A 108 2.96 0.35 -4.83
CA LEU A 108 2.57 -0.18 -6.14
C LEU A 108 1.95 -1.58 -6.02
N GLN A 109 2.52 -2.44 -5.17
CA GLN A 109 1.97 -3.77 -4.89
C GLN A 109 0.57 -3.68 -4.27
N LEU A 110 0.38 -2.80 -3.28
CA LEU A 110 -0.95 -2.55 -2.70
C LEU A 110 -1.94 -2.11 -3.77
N LYS A 111 -1.56 -1.11 -4.58
CA LYS A 111 -2.41 -0.59 -5.66
C LYS A 111 -2.83 -1.71 -6.62
N LYS A 112 -1.86 -2.51 -7.08
CA LYS A 112 -2.10 -3.62 -8.00
C LYS A 112 -3.09 -4.63 -7.41
N ILE A 113 -2.79 -5.18 -6.23
CA ILE A 113 -3.63 -6.21 -5.60
C ILE A 113 -5.02 -5.67 -5.28
N ALA A 114 -5.13 -4.44 -4.76
CA ALA A 114 -6.41 -3.83 -4.45
C ALA A 114 -7.27 -3.63 -5.71
N SER A 115 -6.67 -3.20 -6.82
CA SER A 115 -7.36 -3.06 -8.10
C SER A 115 -7.79 -4.41 -8.67
N GLU A 116 -6.92 -5.43 -8.61
CA GLU A 116 -7.24 -6.78 -9.08
C GLU A 116 -8.41 -7.37 -8.28
N ARG A 117 -8.42 -7.20 -6.95
CA ARG A 117 -9.52 -7.65 -6.08
C ARG A 117 -10.82 -6.88 -6.35
N GLY A 118 -10.74 -5.57 -6.57
CA GLY A 118 -11.93 -4.74 -6.86
C GLY A 118 -12.56 -5.02 -8.21
N ASN A 119 -11.77 -5.48 -9.19
CA ASN A 119 -12.22 -5.85 -10.53
C ASN A 119 -12.44 -7.36 -10.69
N HIS A 120 -12.27 -8.14 -9.63
CA HIS A 120 -12.34 -9.59 -9.73
C HIS A 120 -13.76 -10.03 -10.09
N PRO A 121 -13.94 -10.90 -11.10
CA PRO A 121 -15.27 -11.26 -11.60
C PRO A 121 -16.06 -12.18 -10.64
N HIS A 122 -15.36 -12.85 -9.72
CA HIS A 122 -15.99 -13.71 -8.71
C HIS A 122 -16.58 -12.87 -7.58
N SER A 123 -17.71 -13.34 -7.04
CA SER A 123 -18.42 -12.62 -5.99
C SER A 123 -17.61 -12.61 -4.69
N LEU A 124 -17.85 -11.62 -3.82
CA LEU A 124 -17.29 -11.61 -2.45
C LEU A 124 -17.59 -12.93 -1.70
N SER A 125 -18.67 -13.61 -2.05
CA SER A 125 -19.03 -14.94 -1.51
C SER A 125 -17.96 -16.00 -1.78
N ASP A 126 -17.32 -15.95 -2.95
CA ASP A 126 -16.28 -16.91 -3.33
C ASP A 126 -15.00 -16.67 -2.52
N TYR A 127 -14.65 -15.41 -2.25
CA TYR A 127 -13.53 -15.07 -1.36
C TYR A 127 -13.75 -15.57 0.08
N LEU A 128 -14.98 -15.45 0.59
CA LEU A 128 -15.34 -15.97 1.92
C LEU A 128 -15.29 -17.51 1.98
N ALA A 129 -15.50 -18.20 0.86
CA ALA A 129 -15.40 -19.65 0.78
C ALA A 129 -13.93 -20.15 0.78
N LEU A 130 -12.99 -19.36 0.24
CA LEU A 130 -11.57 -19.70 0.13
C LEU A 130 -10.83 -19.75 1.48
N GLU A 131 -11.35 -19.15 2.54
CA GLU A 131 -10.77 -19.25 3.90
C GLU A 131 -10.75 -20.70 4.44
N LYS A 132 -11.42 -21.64 3.76
CA LYS A 132 -11.46 -23.07 4.13
C LYS A 132 -10.38 -23.92 3.46
N VAL A 133 -9.58 -23.38 2.54
CA VAL A 133 -8.56 -24.15 1.81
C VAL A 133 -7.28 -24.28 2.64
N LYS A 134 -6.82 -25.51 2.88
CA LYS A 134 -5.60 -25.77 3.65
C LYS A 134 -4.38 -25.19 2.91
N PRO A 135 -3.52 -24.40 3.58
CA PRO A 135 -2.34 -23.81 2.94
C PRO A 135 -1.35 -24.89 2.49
N ILE A 136 -0.57 -24.56 1.46
CA ILE A 136 0.53 -25.43 1.03
C ILE A 136 1.59 -25.41 2.13
N THR A 137 1.85 -26.58 2.71
CA THR A 137 2.82 -26.77 3.79
C THR A 137 3.80 -27.88 3.43
N LYS A 138 5.05 -27.68 3.84
CA LYS A 138 6.09 -28.69 3.69
C LYS A 138 5.86 -29.79 4.72
N LEU A 139 5.61 -31.00 4.25
CA LEU A 139 5.44 -32.20 5.05
C LEU A 139 6.80 -32.64 5.61
N LYS A 140 6.77 -33.45 6.68
CA LYS A 140 7.97 -33.97 7.36
C LYS A 140 8.90 -34.74 6.42
N GLU A 141 8.37 -35.28 5.32
CA GLU A 141 9.08 -36.02 4.28
C GLU A 141 9.74 -35.13 3.22
N GLY A 142 9.69 -33.81 3.37
CA GLY A 142 10.22 -32.85 2.39
C GLY A 142 9.33 -32.61 1.17
N LYS A 143 8.23 -33.37 1.04
CA LYS A 143 7.17 -33.17 0.04
C LYS A 143 6.22 -32.04 0.46
N TYR A 144 5.52 -31.44 -0.50
CA TYR A 144 4.46 -30.47 -0.24
C TYR A 144 3.10 -31.12 -0.49
N ASN A 145 2.07 -30.70 0.24
CA ASN A 145 0.68 -31.18 0.11
C ASN A 145 -0.05 -30.65 -1.14
N PHE A 146 0.59 -30.62 -2.31
CA PHE A 146 -0.03 -30.12 -3.55
C PHE A 146 -1.31 -30.87 -3.94
N GLN A 147 -1.47 -32.12 -3.51
CA GLN A 147 -2.65 -32.95 -3.79
C GLN A 147 -3.95 -32.40 -3.17
N SER A 148 -3.91 -31.56 -2.13
CA SER A 148 -5.13 -30.94 -1.56
C SER A 148 -5.69 -29.79 -2.40
N LEU A 149 -5.07 -29.46 -3.54
CA LEU A 149 -5.57 -28.44 -4.48
C LEU A 149 -6.48 -29.02 -5.58
N VAL A 150 -6.53 -30.35 -5.73
CA VAL A 150 -7.19 -31.02 -6.87
C VAL A 150 -8.68 -31.28 -6.61
N GLU A 151 -9.17 -31.15 -5.39
CA GLU A 151 -10.58 -31.40 -5.03
C GLU A 151 -11.52 -30.19 -5.26
N PHE A 152 -11.03 -29.08 -5.82
CA PHE A 152 -11.88 -27.95 -6.21
C PHE A 152 -12.06 -27.93 -7.74
N ASN A 153 -12.72 -28.95 -8.27
CA ASN A 153 -13.22 -28.96 -9.64
C ASN A 153 -14.75 -28.88 -9.61
N GLY A 154 -15.28 -27.72 -10.04
CA GLY A 154 -16.69 -27.54 -10.43
C GLY A 154 -17.61 -27.05 -9.33
#